data_AF-A0AA39NA85-F1
#
_entry.id   AF-A0AA39NA85-F1
#
_cell.length_a   1.000
_cell.length_b   1.000
_cell.length_c   1.000
_cell.angle_alpha   90.00
_cell.angle_beta   90.00
_cell.angle_gamma   90.00
#
_symmetry.space_group_name_H-M   'P 1'
#
loop_
_entity.id
_entity.type
_entity.pdbx_description
1 polymer ?
#
loop_
_entity_poly.entity_id
_entity_poly.type
_entity_poly.pdbx_seq_one_letter_code
_entity_poly.pdbx_strand_id
1 'polypeptide(L)'
;MYLADIFDINKQFTFYGVYHRNPINVAIHMVCVPMILWTGLVMGTNLPSTMFPPIHIVFNDYLAFDLNWASVVAGAFLFYYYTLEPLAALMYTPEMALITLSALKFAHRPDHMAIAGGFHAFAWIAQFIGHGFAEKRAPALIDNILGAAVLAPFFVHLELLYKLGYRPELHKRYQ
;
A
#
# COMPACT_ATOMS: atom_id res chain seq x y z
N MET A 1 -7.34 14.04 -15.29
CA MET A 1 -6.11 13.25 -15.38
C MET A 1 -6.27 12.28 -16.54
N TYR A 2 -5.39 12.32 -17.54
CA TYR A 2 -5.47 11.41 -18.69
C TYR A 2 -4.93 10.02 -18.28
N LEU A 3 -5.41 8.94 -18.93
CA LEU A 3 -4.92 7.58 -18.65
C LEU A 3 -3.40 7.42 -18.87
N ALA A 4 -2.79 8.21 -19.74
CA ALA A 4 -1.34 8.22 -19.90
C ALA A 4 -0.61 8.74 -18.65
N ASP A 5 -1.25 9.61 -17.87
CA ASP A 5 -0.61 10.26 -16.72
C ASP A 5 -0.42 9.29 -15.55
N ILE A 6 -1.28 8.29 -15.40
CA ILE A 6 -1.19 7.30 -14.32
C ILE A 6 -0.02 6.32 -14.49
N PHE A 7 0.50 6.16 -15.71
CA PHE A 7 1.66 5.32 -15.99
C PHE A 7 2.97 6.13 -16.14
N ASP A 8 2.89 7.46 -16.08
CA ASP A 8 4.07 8.33 -16.13
C ASP A 8 4.73 8.40 -14.75
N ILE A 9 5.82 7.67 -14.60
CA ILE A 9 6.62 7.62 -13.38
C ILE A 9 7.04 9.01 -12.88
N ASN A 10 7.34 9.96 -13.76
CA ASN A 10 7.76 11.30 -13.37
C ASN A 10 6.62 12.08 -12.74
N LYS A 11 5.39 11.91 -13.26
CA LYS A 11 4.19 12.52 -12.68
C LYS A 11 3.86 11.91 -11.33
N GLN A 12 3.99 10.58 -11.20
CA GLN A 12 3.77 9.90 -9.94
C GLN A 12 4.79 10.34 -8.87
N PHE A 13 6.07 10.43 -9.22
CA PHE A 13 7.10 10.93 -8.29
C PHE A 13 6.95 12.43 -7.97
N THR A 14 6.55 13.25 -8.94
CA THR A 14 6.30 14.67 -8.68
C THR A 14 5.12 14.85 -7.72
N PHE A 15 4.05 14.06 -7.91
CA PHE A 15 2.92 14.03 -6.98
C PHE A 15 3.38 13.60 -5.58
N TYR A 16 4.22 12.56 -5.47
CA TYR A 16 4.77 12.12 -4.20
C TYR A 16 5.53 13.24 -3.47
N GLY A 17 6.49 13.89 -4.13
CA GLY A 17 7.33 14.94 -3.54
C GLY A 17 6.57 16.15 -3.01
N VAL A 18 5.38 16.43 -3.56
CA VAL A 18 4.55 17.56 -3.13
C VAL A 18 3.89 17.33 -1.76
N TYR A 19 3.68 16.09 -1.33
CA TYR A 19 2.94 15.76 -0.09
C TYR A 19 3.80 15.15 1.04
N HIS A 20 5.07 14.84 0.78
CA HIS A 20 5.91 14.05 1.68
C HIS A 20 7.21 14.78 2.07
N ARG A 21 7.08 16.03 2.52
CA ARG A 21 8.23 16.85 2.95
C ARG A 21 8.44 16.85 4.46
N ASN A 22 7.38 16.73 5.26
CA ASN A 22 7.53 16.71 6.70
C ASN A 22 7.98 15.31 7.20
N PRO A 23 9.13 15.18 7.90
CA PRO A 23 9.65 13.89 8.34
C PRO A 23 8.75 13.17 9.35
N ILE A 24 7.98 13.91 10.16
CA ILE A 24 7.01 13.32 11.10
C ILE A 24 5.85 12.71 10.33
N ASN A 25 5.30 13.43 9.35
CA ASN A 25 4.20 12.91 8.53
C ASN A 25 4.65 11.69 7.71
N VAL A 26 5.85 11.74 7.14
CA VAL A 26 6.47 10.59 6.44
C VAL A 26 6.61 9.40 7.40
N ALA A 27 7.12 9.59 8.62
CA ALA A 27 7.25 8.50 9.59
C ALA A 27 5.90 7.86 9.95
N ILE A 28 4.84 8.66 10.09
CA ILE A 28 3.48 8.15 10.31
C ILE A 28 3.03 7.29 9.12
N HIS A 29 3.25 7.75 7.89
CA HIS A 29 2.88 7.00 6.68
C HIS A 29 3.66 5.68 6.55
N MET A 30 4.95 5.68 6.85
CA MET A 30 5.80 4.47 6.81
C MET A 30 5.25 3.33 7.69
N VAL A 31 4.54 3.66 8.78
CA VAL A 31 3.91 2.67 9.68
C VAL A 31 2.45 2.40 9.28
N CYS A 32 1.68 3.45 8.99
CA CYS A 32 0.24 3.34 8.82
C CYS A 32 -0.16 2.78 7.44
N VAL A 33 0.59 3.08 6.38
CA VAL A 33 0.26 2.63 5.02
C VAL A 33 0.34 1.10 4.88
N PRO A 34 1.42 0.40 5.32
CA PRO A 34 1.44 -1.06 5.31
C PRO A 34 0.32 -1.67 6.16
N MET A 35 -0.01 -1.06 7.31
CA MET A 35 -1.11 -1.48 8.17
C MET A 35 -2.47 -1.34 7.47
N ILE A 36 -2.70 -0.25 6.75
CA ILE A 36 -3.92 -0.02 5.98
C ILE A 36 -4.04 -0.99 4.81
N LEU A 37 -2.95 -1.25 4.10
CA LEU A 37 -2.92 -2.26 3.03
C LEU A 37 -3.28 -3.64 3.60
N TRP A 38 -2.60 -4.06 4.67
CA TRP A 38 -2.85 -5.37 5.30
C TRP A 38 -4.30 -5.51 5.79
N THR A 39 -4.80 -4.54 6.55
CA THR A 39 -6.18 -4.56 7.05
C THR A 39 -7.22 -4.46 5.93
N GLY A 40 -6.94 -3.71 4.87
CA GLY A 40 -7.77 -3.63 3.68
C GLY A 40 -7.88 -4.98 2.96
N LEU A 41 -6.77 -5.71 2.84
CA LEU A 41 -6.78 -7.07 2.29
C LEU A 41 -7.58 -8.04 3.17
N VAL A 42 -7.40 -7.99 4.51
CA VAL A 42 -8.19 -8.81 5.45
C VAL A 42 -9.69 -8.54 5.30
N MET A 43 -10.10 -7.27 5.28
CA MET A 43 -11.52 -6.94 5.12
C MET A 43 -12.05 -7.33 3.73
N GLY A 44 -11.21 -7.17 2.69
CA GLY A 44 -11.54 -7.50 1.31
C GLY A 44 -11.83 -8.98 1.06
N THR A 45 -11.38 -9.90 1.92
CA THR A 45 -11.71 -11.34 1.81
C THR A 45 -13.20 -11.62 2.05
N ASN A 46 -13.94 -10.71 2.68
CA ASN A 46 -15.38 -10.85 2.92
C ASN A 46 -16.24 -10.53 1.70
N LEU A 47 -15.64 -10.04 0.61
CA LEU A 47 -16.36 -9.86 -0.65
C LEU A 47 -16.73 -11.23 -1.24
N PRO A 48 -17.94 -11.37 -1.83
CA PRO A 48 -18.33 -12.61 -2.48
C PRO A 48 -17.32 -13.05 -3.55
N SER A 49 -16.75 -14.24 -3.38
CA SER A 49 -15.70 -14.81 -4.22
C SER A 49 -16.17 -16.00 -5.07
N THR A 50 -17.49 -16.18 -5.21
CA THR A 50 -18.11 -17.34 -5.91
C THR A 50 -17.74 -17.46 -7.38
N MET A 51 -17.17 -16.41 -7.99
CA MET A 51 -16.67 -16.44 -9.36
C MET A 51 -15.27 -17.06 -9.50
N PHE A 52 -14.55 -17.23 -8.39
CA PHE A 52 -13.22 -17.81 -8.38
C PHE A 52 -13.28 -19.31 -8.06
N PRO A 53 -12.40 -20.13 -8.64
CA PRO A 53 -12.23 -21.50 -8.16
C PRO A 53 -11.75 -21.47 -6.69
N PRO A 54 -12.15 -22.45 -5.85
CA PRO A 54 -11.84 -22.47 -4.43
C PRO A 54 -10.39 -22.91 -4.17
N ILE A 55 -9.43 -22.07 -4.57
CA ILE A 55 -8.01 -22.31 -4.35
C ILE A 55 -7.67 -21.83 -2.93
N HIS A 56 -7.26 -22.77 -2.08
CA HIS A 56 -6.75 -22.53 -0.74
C HIS A 56 -5.46 -23.32 -0.53
N ILE A 57 -4.35 -22.64 -0.24
CA ILE A 57 -3.03 -23.24 -0.04
C ILE A 57 -2.46 -22.73 1.28
N VAL A 58 -2.22 -23.64 2.23
CA VAL A 58 -1.60 -23.29 3.52
C VAL A 58 -0.10 -23.54 3.45
N PHE A 59 0.70 -22.53 3.76
CA PHE A 59 2.15 -22.67 3.85
C PHE A 59 2.59 -22.97 5.29
N ASN A 60 2.00 -22.29 6.27
CA ASN A 60 2.23 -22.50 7.70
C ASN A 60 1.11 -21.85 8.54
N ASP A 61 1.32 -21.74 9.86
CA ASP A 61 0.35 -21.16 10.80
C ASP A 61 0.06 -19.67 10.56
N TYR A 62 0.95 -18.97 9.87
CA TYR A 62 0.89 -17.52 9.65
C TYR A 62 0.63 -17.14 8.19
N LEU A 63 0.82 -18.04 7.23
CA LEU A 63 0.76 -17.75 5.80
C LEU A 63 -0.11 -18.76 5.05
N ALA A 64 -1.06 -18.25 4.28
CA ALA A 64 -1.90 -19.01 3.35
C ALA A 64 -2.25 -18.15 2.14
N PHE A 65 -2.53 -18.82 1.03
CA PHE A 65 -3.05 -18.20 -0.18
C PHE A 65 -4.49 -18.67 -0.42
N ASP A 66 -5.37 -17.70 -0.59
CA ASP A 66 -6.75 -17.87 -1.02
C ASP A 66 -6.91 -17.09 -2.33
N LEU A 67 -7.42 -17.73 -3.40
CA LEU A 67 -7.80 -16.99 -4.60
C LEU A 67 -9.13 -16.27 -4.35
N ASN A 68 -9.07 -14.96 -4.12
CA ASN A 68 -10.22 -14.09 -3.90
C ASN A 68 -9.94 -12.66 -4.38
N TRP A 69 -10.86 -11.74 -4.11
CA TRP A 69 -10.68 -10.34 -4.49
C TRP A 69 -9.46 -9.67 -3.84
N ALA A 70 -9.13 -10.00 -2.59
CA ALA A 70 -7.96 -9.44 -1.94
C ALA A 70 -6.66 -9.87 -2.63
N SER A 71 -6.51 -11.16 -2.98
CA SER A 71 -5.33 -11.63 -3.72
C SER A 71 -5.25 -11.03 -5.13
N VAL A 72 -6.39 -10.83 -5.79
CA VAL A 72 -6.46 -10.18 -7.12
C VAL A 72 -6.06 -8.71 -7.03
N VAL A 73 -6.54 -7.97 -6.04
CA VAL A 73 -6.17 -6.56 -5.81
C VAL A 73 -4.69 -6.43 -5.51
N ALA A 74 -4.13 -7.31 -4.65
CA ALA A 74 -2.70 -7.32 -4.37
C ALA A 74 -1.87 -7.59 -5.63
N GLY A 75 -2.29 -8.56 -6.46
CA GLY A 75 -1.66 -8.83 -7.76
C GLY A 75 -1.74 -7.64 -8.72
N ALA A 76 -2.88 -6.95 -8.78
CA ALA A 76 -3.07 -5.78 -9.63
C ALA A 76 -2.18 -4.59 -9.19
N PHE A 77 -2.06 -4.35 -7.88
CA PHE A 77 -1.15 -3.34 -7.33
C PHE A 77 0.29 -3.65 -7.70
N LEU A 78 0.72 -4.90 -7.47
CA LEU A 78 2.08 -5.31 -7.80
C LEU A 78 2.37 -5.19 -9.29
N PHE A 79 1.45 -5.65 -10.15
CA PHE A 79 1.55 -5.47 -11.60
C PHE A 79 1.71 -4.00 -11.97
N TYR A 80 0.89 -3.12 -11.41
CA TYR A 80 0.99 -1.69 -11.64
C TYR A 80 2.35 -1.13 -11.21
N TYR A 81 2.89 -1.54 -10.06
CA TYR A 81 4.22 -1.10 -9.62
C TYR A 81 5.33 -1.53 -10.59
N TYR A 82 5.24 -2.74 -11.16
CA TYR A 82 6.15 -3.19 -12.22
C TYR A 82 6.06 -2.34 -13.49
N THR A 83 4.89 -1.77 -13.81
CA THR A 83 4.78 -0.84 -14.95
C THR A 83 5.46 0.51 -14.69
N LEU A 84 5.64 0.89 -13.42
CA LEU A 84 6.24 2.16 -13.02
C LEU A 84 7.76 2.04 -12.84
N GLU A 85 8.20 1.16 -11.96
CA GLU A 85 9.63 1.03 -11.63
C GLU A 85 9.95 -0.46 -11.34
N PRO A 86 10.34 -1.24 -12.38
CA PRO A 86 10.47 -2.69 -12.26
C PRO A 86 11.45 -3.17 -11.18
N LEU A 87 12.54 -2.45 -10.95
CA LEU A 87 13.56 -2.86 -9.99
C LEU A 87 13.09 -2.66 -8.54
N ALA A 88 12.51 -1.52 -8.22
CA ALA A 88 11.88 -1.30 -6.91
C ALA A 88 10.66 -2.21 -6.71
N ALA A 89 9.86 -2.47 -7.76
CA ALA A 89 8.74 -3.40 -7.69
C ALA A 89 9.21 -4.85 -7.40
N LEU A 90 10.34 -5.26 -7.98
CA LEU A 90 10.98 -6.53 -7.66
C LEU A 90 11.40 -6.60 -6.18
N MET A 91 11.97 -5.52 -5.65
CA MET A 91 12.34 -5.42 -4.23
C MET A 91 11.11 -5.39 -3.31
N TYR A 92 9.98 -4.82 -3.76
CA TYR A 92 8.71 -4.80 -3.04
C TYR A 92 7.93 -6.12 -3.10
N THR A 93 8.20 -6.98 -4.10
CA THR A 93 7.50 -8.26 -4.29
C THR A 93 7.48 -9.16 -3.02
N PRO A 94 8.60 -9.41 -2.32
CA PRO A 94 8.57 -10.20 -1.08
C PRO A 94 7.75 -9.51 0.04
N GLU A 95 7.80 -8.19 0.13
CA GLU A 95 7.00 -7.41 1.09
C GLU A 95 5.49 -7.58 0.80
N MET A 96 5.08 -7.37 -0.45
CA MET A 96 3.70 -7.56 -0.89
C MET A 96 3.21 -9.00 -0.67
N ALA A 97 4.07 -9.99 -0.94
CA ALA A 97 3.74 -11.40 -0.71
C ALA A 97 3.50 -11.68 0.77
N LEU A 98 4.38 -11.20 1.67
CA LEU A 98 4.20 -11.38 3.12
C LEU A 98 2.94 -10.68 3.63
N ILE A 99 2.68 -9.45 3.21
CA ILE A 99 1.46 -8.71 3.57
C ILE A 99 0.22 -9.48 3.12
N THR A 100 0.20 -9.94 1.87
CA THR A 100 -0.96 -10.63 1.30
C THR A 100 -1.19 -11.99 1.96
N LEU A 101 -0.17 -12.84 2.03
CA LEU A 101 -0.31 -14.21 2.55
C LEU A 101 -0.67 -14.23 4.04
N SER A 102 -0.15 -13.26 4.82
CA SER A 102 -0.51 -13.13 6.23
C SER A 102 -1.92 -12.58 6.42
N ALA A 103 -2.36 -11.61 5.59
CA ALA A 103 -3.73 -11.10 5.62
C ALA A 103 -4.75 -12.19 5.29
N LEU A 104 -4.49 -12.95 4.21
CA LEU A 104 -5.36 -14.05 3.79
C LEU A 104 -5.45 -15.14 4.86
N LYS A 105 -4.33 -15.54 5.47
CA LYS A 105 -4.36 -16.47 6.61
C LYS A 105 -5.15 -15.91 7.80
N PHE A 106 -4.92 -14.65 8.14
CA PHE A 106 -5.56 -14.01 9.29
C PHE A 106 -7.09 -13.91 9.13
N ALA A 107 -7.58 -13.76 7.90
CA ALA A 107 -9.00 -13.69 7.59
C ALA A 107 -9.80 -14.95 7.98
N HIS A 108 -9.15 -16.10 8.18
CA HIS A 108 -9.81 -17.32 8.67
C HIS A 108 -10.13 -17.29 10.18
N ARG A 109 -9.66 -16.28 10.91
CA ARG A 109 -9.99 -16.13 12.33
C ARG A 109 -11.42 -15.61 12.51
N PRO A 110 -12.14 -16.01 13.57
CA PRO A 110 -13.50 -15.51 13.82
C PRO A 110 -13.55 -14.00 14.16
N ASP A 111 -12.47 -13.44 14.69
CA ASP A 111 -12.36 -12.05 15.13
C ASP A 111 -11.69 -11.12 14.11
N HIS A 112 -11.40 -11.61 12.89
CA HIS A 112 -10.57 -10.90 11.92
C HIS A 112 -11.10 -9.50 11.58
N MET A 113 -12.41 -9.34 11.40
CA MET A 113 -13.04 -8.04 11.08
C MET A 113 -12.91 -7.02 12.20
N ALA A 114 -13.08 -7.45 13.45
CA ALA A 114 -12.98 -6.55 14.59
C ALA A 114 -11.54 -6.04 14.75
N ILE A 115 -10.57 -6.94 14.65
CA ILE A 115 -9.14 -6.59 14.75
C ILE A 115 -8.70 -5.73 13.56
N ALA A 116 -8.99 -6.17 12.34
CA ALA A 116 -8.60 -5.43 11.14
C ALA A 116 -9.27 -4.05 11.09
N GLY A 117 -10.57 -3.95 11.41
CA GLY A 117 -11.29 -2.69 11.48
C GLY A 117 -10.71 -1.73 12.52
N GLY A 118 -10.35 -2.23 13.70
CA GLY A 118 -9.71 -1.44 14.75
C GLY A 118 -8.37 -0.84 14.32
N PHE A 119 -7.48 -1.67 13.76
CA PHE A 119 -6.19 -1.20 13.23
C PHE A 119 -6.36 -0.27 12.03
N HIS A 120 -7.31 -0.54 11.15
CA HIS A 120 -7.60 0.30 9.98
C HIS A 120 -8.03 1.70 10.42
N ALA A 121 -8.97 1.79 11.37
CA ALA A 121 -9.43 3.07 11.92
C ALA A 121 -8.30 3.82 12.61
N PHE A 122 -7.51 3.14 13.45
CA PHE A 122 -6.35 3.73 14.10
C PHE A 122 -5.34 4.32 13.10
N ALA A 123 -4.98 3.56 12.07
CA ALA A 123 -4.02 3.99 11.06
C ALA A 123 -4.51 5.21 10.27
N TRP A 124 -5.80 5.25 9.89
CA TRP A 124 -6.37 6.43 9.24
C TRP A 124 -6.39 7.65 10.14
N ILE A 125 -6.79 7.50 11.41
CA ILE A 125 -6.77 8.61 12.38
C ILE A 125 -5.36 9.16 12.52
N ALA A 126 -4.35 8.29 12.65
CA ALA A 126 -2.95 8.70 12.75
C ALA A 126 -2.49 9.45 11.49
N GLN A 127 -2.83 8.98 10.29
CA GLN A 127 -2.49 9.70 9.04
C GLN A 127 -3.19 11.06 8.94
N PHE A 128 -4.47 11.17 9.32
CA PHE A 128 -5.16 12.46 9.33
C PHE A 128 -4.56 13.44 10.34
N ILE A 129 -4.14 12.96 11.51
CA ILE A 129 -3.39 13.75 12.49
C ILE A 129 -2.05 14.20 11.89
N GLY A 130 -1.32 13.31 11.22
CA GLY A 130 -0.07 13.64 10.52
C GLY A 130 -0.24 14.76 9.50
N HIS A 131 -1.25 14.65 8.64
CA HIS A 131 -1.58 15.69 7.66
C HIS A 131 -2.00 17.02 8.28
N GLY A 132 -2.90 16.99 9.27
CA GLY A 132 -3.41 18.21 9.90
C GLY A 132 -2.40 18.92 10.79
N PHE A 133 -1.66 18.17 11.62
CA PHE A 133 -0.75 18.73 12.61
C PHE A 133 0.66 18.96 12.07
N ALA A 134 1.24 17.97 11.38
CA ALA A 134 2.63 18.04 10.92
C ALA A 134 2.75 18.70 9.54
N GLU A 135 1.93 18.27 8.57
CA GLU A 135 1.99 18.82 7.20
C GLU A 135 1.20 20.13 7.05
N LYS A 136 0.22 20.38 7.95
CA LYS A 136 -0.76 21.49 7.88
C LYS A 136 -1.42 21.61 6.51
N ARG A 137 -1.65 20.46 5.87
CA ARG A 137 -2.19 20.34 4.52
C ARG A 137 -3.20 19.20 4.46
N ALA A 138 -4.19 19.36 3.60
CA ALA A 138 -5.14 18.30 3.31
C ALA A 138 -4.45 17.03 2.74
N PRO A 139 -4.95 15.83 3.04
CA PRO A 139 -4.44 14.59 2.47
C PRO A 139 -4.56 14.56 0.95
N ALA A 140 -3.57 13.97 0.30
CA ALA A 140 -3.54 13.72 -1.15
C ALA A 140 -4.75 12.92 -1.66
N LEU A 141 -5.40 12.17 -0.77
CA LEU A 141 -6.63 11.40 -1.05
C LEU A 141 -7.76 12.26 -1.61
N ILE A 142 -7.84 13.54 -1.21
CA ILE A 142 -8.88 14.47 -1.68
C ILE A 142 -8.64 14.87 -3.14
N ASP A 143 -7.38 14.93 -3.56
CA ASP A 143 -6.99 15.39 -4.89
C ASP A 143 -6.94 14.25 -5.92
N ASN A 144 -6.57 13.04 -5.50
CA ASN A 144 -6.47 11.87 -6.36
C ASN A 144 -6.58 10.57 -5.57
N ILE A 145 -7.80 10.08 -5.32
CA ILE A 145 -8.04 8.85 -4.54
C ILE A 145 -7.27 7.66 -5.10
N LEU A 146 -7.30 7.46 -6.42
CA LEU A 146 -6.64 6.31 -7.06
C LEU A 146 -5.11 6.42 -6.93
N GLY A 147 -4.52 7.58 -7.24
CA GLY A 147 -3.08 7.78 -7.07
C GLY A 147 -2.66 7.67 -5.60
N ALA A 148 -3.40 8.31 -4.69
CA ALA A 148 -3.06 8.31 -3.27
C ALA A 148 -3.19 6.93 -2.63
N ALA A 149 -4.27 6.18 -2.88
CA ALA A 149 -4.48 4.88 -2.24
C ALA A 149 -3.64 3.77 -2.89
N VAL A 150 -3.51 3.76 -4.22
CA VAL A 150 -2.78 2.70 -4.92
C VAL A 150 -1.27 2.91 -4.84
N LEU A 151 -0.76 4.15 -4.92
CA LEU A 151 0.70 4.38 -4.91
C LEU A 151 1.30 4.52 -3.52
N ALA A 152 0.52 4.88 -2.50
CA ALA A 152 1.06 5.09 -1.16
C ALA A 152 1.94 3.92 -0.65
N PRO A 153 1.55 2.63 -0.79
CA PRO A 153 2.41 1.53 -0.34
C PRO A 153 3.75 1.50 -1.08
N PHE A 154 3.73 1.70 -2.40
CA PHE A 154 4.94 1.70 -3.21
C PHE A 154 5.84 2.90 -2.92
N PHE A 155 5.25 4.06 -2.66
CA PHE A 155 6.00 5.26 -2.30
C PHE A 155 6.66 5.14 -0.92
N VAL A 156 5.97 4.55 0.06
CA VAL A 156 6.57 4.22 1.36
C VAL A 156 7.77 3.27 1.19
N HIS A 157 7.64 2.27 0.31
CA HIS A 157 8.77 1.40 -0.02
C HIS A 157 9.93 2.16 -0.70
N LEU A 158 9.62 3.03 -1.66
CA LEU A 158 10.62 3.85 -2.35
C LEU A 158 11.34 4.81 -1.40
N GLU A 159 10.64 5.41 -0.44
CA GLU A 159 11.24 6.24 0.61
C GLU A 159 12.24 5.45 1.47
N LEU A 160 11.92 4.19 1.79
CA LEU A 160 12.87 3.29 2.46
C LEU A 160 14.10 3.03 1.59
N LEU A 161 13.89 2.67 0.32
CA LEU A 161 14.97 2.41 -0.63
C LEU A 161 15.87 3.64 -0.83
N TYR A 162 15.30 4.83 -0.90
CA TYR A 162 16.04 6.09 -1.02
C TYR A 162 16.91 6.36 0.21
N LYS A 163 16.41 6.10 1.42
CA LYS A 163 17.22 6.16 2.64
C LYS A 163 18.38 5.15 2.65
N LEU A 164 18.25 4.06 1.89
CA LEU A 164 19.29 3.05 1.69
C LEU A 164 20.21 3.34 0.48
N GLY A 165 20.05 4.49 -0.19
CA GLY A 165 20.90 4.92 -1.31
C GLY A 165 20.45 4.42 -2.69
N TYR A 166 19.21 3.93 -2.81
CA TYR A 166 18.66 3.58 -4.12
C TYR A 166 18.48 4.83 -5.00
N ARG A 167 19.07 4.83 -6.21
CA ARG A 167 18.91 5.89 -7.23
C ARG A 167 18.94 7.33 -6.65
N PRO A 168 20.06 7.77 -6.05
CA PRO A 168 20.14 9.07 -5.36
C PRO A 168 19.86 10.26 -6.28
N GLU A 169 20.20 10.18 -7.57
CA GLU A 169 19.90 11.23 -8.55
C GLU A 169 18.41 11.34 -8.87
N LEU A 170 17.67 10.22 -8.81
CA LEU A 170 16.21 10.22 -8.94
C LEU A 170 15.59 10.84 -7.69
N HIS A 171 16.07 10.46 -6.50
CA HIS A 171 15.59 10.99 -5.24
C HIS A 171 15.73 12.51 -5.16
N LYS A 172 16.92 13.06 -5.49
CA LYS A 172 17.17 14.51 -5.54
C LYS A 172 16.23 15.27 -6.48
N ARG A 173 15.74 14.65 -7.55
CA ARG A 173 14.88 15.29 -8.54
C ARG A 173 13.46 15.54 -8.02
N TYR A 174 13.02 14.79 -7.00
CA TYR A 174 11.62 14.78 -6.55
C TYR A 174 11.44 15.08 -5.05
N GLN A 175 12.44 15.65 -4.38
CA GLN A 175 12.29 16.24 -3.02
C GLN A 175 12.02 17.74 -3.08
#